data_AF-A0A9P4II26-F1
#
_entry.id   AF-A0A9P4II26-F1
#
_cell.length_a   1.000
_cell.length_b   1.000
_cell.length_c   1.000
_cell.angle_alpha   90.00
_cell.angle_beta   90.00
_cell.angle_gamma   90.00
#
_symmetry.space_group_name_H-M   'P 1'
#
loop_
_entity.id
_entity.type
_entity.pdbx_description
1 polymer ?
#
loop_
_entity_poly.entity_id
_entity_poly.type
_entity_poly.pdbx_seq_one_letter_code
_entity_poly.pdbx_strand_id
1 'polypeptide(L)'
;MQALRRGTQASVRTSRSLLRSQQRRFESHDSGHAQPHASHGSSDSNESLGRGFYIGVTCIPLIFLIHDFATSKDPWVTRMISYDWSEEWARRNNIHLEAVQRAAADRNLFLNSEPSQRHELRSPEQFNSGSAHNVWAGAYINLDKVIAHYENQNREEEEAKLGRLQQQEKGSK
;
A
#
# COMPACT_ATOMS: atom_id res chain seq x y z
N MET A 1 17.41 25.10 8.57
CA MET A 1 16.16 24.91 7.79
C MET A 1 16.52 24.24 6.47
N GLN A 2 15.78 23.20 6.05
CA GLN A 2 15.88 22.41 4.80
C GLN A 2 16.38 20.96 5.00
N ALA A 3 15.46 20.06 5.36
CA ALA A 3 15.56 18.62 5.07
C ALA A 3 14.22 17.91 5.32
N LEU A 4 13.14 18.38 4.70
CA LEU A 4 11.83 17.70 4.72
C LEU A 4 11.20 17.89 3.35
N ARG A 5 11.38 16.91 2.45
CA ARG A 5 10.59 16.63 1.24
C ARG A 5 11.38 15.68 0.36
N ARG A 6 11.13 14.38 0.50
CA ARG A 6 11.36 13.34 -0.53
C ARG A 6 10.84 12.03 0.07
N GLY A 7 9.73 11.51 -0.44
CA GLY A 7 9.23 10.23 0.04
C GLY A 7 7.76 9.90 -0.18
N THR A 8 7.04 10.57 -1.09
CA THR A 8 5.80 10.04 -1.67
C THR A 8 5.86 10.39 -3.15
N GLN A 9 5.23 9.60 -4.04
CA GLN A 9 5.34 9.58 -5.51
C GLN A 9 6.27 8.48 -6.08
N ALA A 10 6.00 7.21 -5.73
CA ALA A 10 6.50 6.07 -6.50
C ALA A 10 5.47 4.93 -6.51
N SER A 11 4.29 5.16 -7.09
CA SER A 11 3.32 4.11 -7.45
C SER A 11 2.26 4.64 -8.41
N VAL A 12 2.65 5.06 -9.61
CA VAL A 12 1.75 5.17 -10.76
C VAL A 12 2.58 4.95 -12.03
N ARG A 13 2.92 3.71 -12.37
CA ARG A 13 3.52 3.38 -13.69
C ARG A 13 3.58 1.86 -13.96
N THR A 14 2.43 1.21 -13.88
CA THR A 14 2.17 -0.15 -14.35
C THR A 14 0.66 -0.18 -14.60
N SER A 15 0.09 -0.42 -15.78
CA SER A 15 0.54 -1.07 -17.00
C SER A 15 -0.44 -0.67 -18.12
N ARG A 16 -0.19 0.45 -18.81
CA ARG A 16 -0.84 0.72 -20.11
C ARG A 16 -0.07 -0.05 -21.19
N SER A 17 -0.35 -1.33 -21.34
CA SER A 17 0.31 -2.20 -22.34
C SER A 17 -0.60 -3.37 -22.75
N LEU A 18 -1.81 -3.09 -23.25
CA LEU A 18 -2.64 -4.10 -23.93
C LEU A 18 -3.10 -3.67 -25.33
N LEU A 19 -2.38 -2.75 -25.97
CA LEU A 19 -2.65 -2.36 -27.36
C LEU A 19 -1.35 -2.29 -28.15
N ARG A 20 -0.80 -3.45 -28.52
CA ARG A 20 0.14 -3.53 -29.64
C ARG A 20 0.12 -4.89 -30.33
N SER A 21 -0.59 -4.92 -31.46
CA SER A 21 -0.25 -5.63 -32.70
C SER A 21 -0.15 -7.17 -32.68
N GLN A 22 -1.13 -7.82 -33.34
CA GLN A 22 -0.77 -8.54 -34.56
C GLN A 22 -1.89 -8.47 -35.60
N GLN A 23 -1.72 -7.58 -36.58
CA GLN A 23 -2.45 -7.59 -37.84
C GLN A 23 -1.91 -8.76 -38.67
N ARG A 24 -2.71 -9.80 -38.88
CA ARG A 24 -2.43 -10.81 -39.91
C ARG A 24 -3.37 -10.58 -41.07
N ARG A 25 -2.80 -10.12 -42.18
CA ARG A 25 -3.46 -10.03 -43.47
C ARG A 25 -2.67 -10.88 -44.47
N PHE A 26 -3.42 -11.81 -45.07
CA PHE A 26 -3.22 -12.55 -46.31
C PHE A 26 -2.13 -13.62 -46.38
N GLU A 27 -2.61 -14.86 -46.30
CA GLU A 27 -2.18 -15.91 -47.23
C GLU A 27 -3.40 -16.37 -48.02
N SER A 28 -3.37 -16.03 -49.30
CA SER A 28 -4.21 -16.54 -50.37
C SER A 28 -3.90 -18.02 -50.57
N HIS A 29 -4.85 -18.89 -50.26
CA HIS A 29 -4.92 -20.20 -50.87
C HIS A 29 -6.03 -20.18 -51.93
N ASP A 30 -5.55 -20.06 -53.16
CA ASP A 30 -6.21 -20.53 -54.37
C ASP A 30 -6.69 -21.97 -54.17
N SER A 31 -8.01 -22.16 -54.23
CA SER A 31 -8.62 -23.46 -54.47
C SER A 31 -9.96 -23.26 -55.16
N GLY A 32 -9.88 -23.09 -56.47
CA GLY A 32 -10.79 -23.77 -57.39
C GLY A 32 -12.13 -23.11 -57.61
N HIS A 33 -12.19 -22.28 -58.64
CA HIS A 33 -13.35 -22.27 -59.53
C HIS A 33 -13.58 -23.68 -60.07
N ALA A 34 -14.47 -24.44 -59.43
CA ALA A 34 -15.08 -25.62 -60.03
C ALA A 34 -16.58 -25.39 -60.04
N GLN A 35 -17.09 -24.92 -61.18
CA GLN A 35 -18.43 -25.28 -61.58
C GLN A 35 -18.48 -26.81 -61.76
N PRO A 36 -19.44 -27.52 -61.17
CA PRO A 36 -19.98 -28.72 -61.78
C PRO A 36 -21.26 -28.30 -62.52
N HIS A 37 -21.15 -28.19 -63.83
CA HIS A 37 -22.31 -28.37 -64.68
C HIS A 37 -22.87 -29.79 -64.47
N ALA A 38 -24.20 -29.87 -64.48
CA ALA A 38 -25.00 -31.08 -64.62
C ALA A 38 -25.11 -32.04 -63.42
N SER A 39 -26.22 -31.92 -62.70
CA SER A 39 -27.15 -33.05 -62.60
C SER A 39 -28.56 -32.54 -62.35
N HIS A 40 -29.47 -32.80 -63.28
CA HIS A 40 -30.92 -32.61 -63.10
C HIS A 40 -31.39 -33.46 -61.90
N GLY A 41 -31.53 -32.81 -60.75
CA GLY A 41 -32.11 -33.38 -59.54
C GLY A 41 -33.20 -32.44 -59.06
N SER A 42 -34.44 -32.80 -59.34
CA SER A 42 -35.63 -32.18 -58.76
C SER A 42 -35.60 -32.35 -57.24
N SER A 43 -35.10 -31.36 -56.52
CA SER A 43 -35.34 -31.20 -55.09
C SER A 43 -35.87 -29.78 -54.88
N ASP A 44 -37.08 -29.65 -54.35
CA ASP A 44 -37.69 -28.36 -53.97
C ASP A 44 -36.71 -27.49 -53.19
N SER A 45 -36.08 -26.54 -53.88
CA SER A 45 -35.11 -25.61 -53.32
C SER A 45 -35.85 -24.43 -52.69
N ASN A 46 -36.28 -24.62 -51.43
CA ASN A 46 -36.67 -23.52 -50.56
C ASN A 46 -35.39 -22.83 -50.04
N GLU A 47 -34.83 -21.91 -50.82
CA GLU A 47 -33.62 -21.15 -50.46
C GLU A 47 -33.92 -20.27 -49.24
N SER A 48 -33.48 -20.70 -48.05
CA SER A 48 -33.61 -19.89 -46.84
C SER A 48 -32.87 -18.56 -46.99
N LEU A 49 -33.52 -17.46 -46.58
CA LEU A 49 -32.95 -16.12 -46.60
C LEU A 49 -31.59 -16.12 -45.89
N GLY A 50 -30.56 -15.55 -46.52
CA GLY A 50 -29.19 -15.58 -46.00
C GLY A 50 -29.10 -14.97 -44.59
N ARG A 51 -28.11 -15.42 -43.79
CA ARG A 51 -27.92 -14.96 -42.39
C ARG A 51 -27.92 -13.44 -42.22
N GLY A 52 -27.41 -12.69 -43.21
CA GLY A 52 -27.40 -11.23 -43.21
C GLY A 52 -28.78 -10.59 -43.17
N PHE A 53 -29.80 -11.23 -43.77
CA PHE A 53 -31.19 -10.74 -43.73
C PHE A 53 -31.73 -10.77 -42.29
N TYR A 54 -31.54 -11.88 -41.57
CA TYR A 54 -31.97 -11.99 -40.17
C TYR A 54 -31.20 -11.04 -39.26
N ILE A 55 -29.91 -10.82 -39.50
CA ILE A 55 -29.12 -9.81 -38.77
C ILE A 55 -29.69 -8.40 -39.03
N GLY A 56 -30.02 -8.06 -40.28
CA GLY A 56 -30.64 -6.77 -40.62
C GLY A 56 -32.00 -6.57 -39.95
N VAL A 57 -32.88 -7.56 -40.05
CA VAL A 57 -34.24 -7.51 -39.46
C VAL A 57 -34.20 -7.42 -37.95
N THR A 58 -33.27 -8.11 -37.28
CA THR A 58 -33.11 -8.04 -35.82
C THR A 58 -32.45 -6.75 -35.36
N CYS A 59 -31.64 -6.11 -36.20
CA CYS A 59 -30.99 -4.83 -35.88
C CYS A 59 -32.00 -3.68 -35.74
N ILE A 60 -33.07 -3.67 -36.54
CA ILE A 60 -34.09 -2.62 -36.50
C ILE A 60 -34.74 -2.49 -35.10
N PRO A 61 -35.37 -3.53 -34.52
CA PRO A 61 -35.94 -3.42 -33.17
C PRO A 61 -34.87 -3.23 -32.09
N LEU A 62 -33.65 -3.75 -32.28
CA LEU A 62 -32.55 -3.54 -31.35
C LEU A 62 -32.17 -2.07 -31.23
N ILE A 63 -32.07 -1.35 -32.36
CA ILE A 63 -31.76 0.08 -32.37
C ILE A 63 -32.86 0.88 -31.68
N PHE A 64 -34.13 0.53 -31.89
CA PHE A 64 -35.25 1.16 -31.18
C PHE A 64 -35.21 0.92 -29.67
N LEU A 65 -34.90 -0.30 -29.22
CA LEU A 65 -34.72 -0.61 -27.80
C LEU A 65 -33.58 0.19 -27.17
N ILE A 66 -32.45 0.32 -27.87
CA ILE A 66 -31.31 1.13 -27.39
C ILE A 66 -31.68 2.60 -27.33
N HIS A 67 -32.40 3.12 -28.33
CA HIS A 67 -32.83 4.52 -28.37
C HIS A 67 -33.82 4.85 -27.23
N ASP A 68 -34.79 3.97 -26.99
CA ASP A 68 -35.75 4.14 -25.90
C ASP A 68 -35.06 4.07 -24.52
N PHE A 69 -34.14 3.11 -24.35
CA PHE A 69 -33.31 3.04 -23.15
C PHE A 69 -32.45 4.30 -22.94
N ALA A 70 -31.85 4.84 -24.01
CA ALA A 70 -31.01 6.04 -23.95
C ALA A 70 -31.80 7.34 -23.70
N THR A 71 -33.04 7.41 -24.18
CA THR A 71 -33.92 8.58 -24.02
C THR A 71 -34.71 8.52 -22.71
N SER A 72 -34.82 7.34 -22.10
CA SER A 72 -35.47 7.18 -20.80
C SER A 72 -34.75 8.00 -19.73
N LYS A 73 -35.53 8.82 -19.01
CA LYS A 73 -35.01 9.75 -18.00
C LYS A 73 -34.32 9.03 -16.83
N ASP A 74 -34.80 7.83 -16.50
CA ASP A 74 -34.28 7.01 -15.41
C ASP A 74 -34.34 5.52 -15.80
N PRO A 75 -33.33 5.01 -16.54
CA PRO A 75 -33.28 3.59 -16.85
C PRO A 75 -33.15 2.78 -15.56
N TRP A 76 -33.84 1.64 -15.48
CA TRP A 76 -33.83 0.76 -14.31
C TRP A 76 -32.42 0.35 -13.87
N VAL A 77 -31.49 0.23 -14.82
CA VAL A 77 -30.06 -0.05 -14.58
C VAL A 77 -29.40 1.10 -13.83
N THR A 78 -29.65 2.36 -14.23
CA THR A 78 -29.14 3.54 -13.52
C THR A 78 -29.70 3.62 -12.12
N ARG A 79 -30.98 3.28 -11.91
CA ARG A 79 -31.60 3.23 -10.59
C ARG A 79 -30.99 2.14 -9.68
N MET A 80 -30.54 1.04 -10.25
CA MET A 80 -29.84 -0.01 -9.51
C MET A 80 -28.41 0.41 -9.11
N ILE A 81 -27.78 1.28 -9.90
CA ILE A 81 -26.39 1.73 -9.70
C ILE A 81 -26.34 3.05 -8.92
N SER A 82 -27.44 3.80 -8.83
CA SER A 82 -27.52 5.11 -8.15
C SER A 82 -27.52 4.99 -6.62
N TYR A 83 -26.64 4.16 -6.08
CA TYR A 83 -26.36 4.14 -4.65
C TYR A 83 -25.49 5.35 -4.32
N ASP A 84 -25.95 6.18 -3.37
CA ASP A 84 -25.20 7.35 -2.95
C ASP A 84 -24.06 6.93 -2.00
N TRP A 85 -22.83 7.01 -2.50
CA TRP A 85 -21.63 6.71 -1.73
C TRP A 85 -21.16 7.88 -0.86
N SER A 86 -21.83 9.04 -0.92
CA SER A 86 -21.42 10.26 -0.24
C SER A 86 -21.26 10.06 1.28
N GLU A 87 -22.19 9.37 1.91
CA GLU A 87 -22.19 9.11 3.36
C GLU A 87 -21.05 8.17 3.77
N GLU A 88 -20.84 7.09 3.02
CA GLU A 88 -19.77 6.13 3.31
C GLU A 88 -18.38 6.75 3.06
N TRP A 89 -18.24 7.61 2.04
CA TRP A 89 -17.04 8.38 1.80
C TRP A 89 -16.80 9.40 2.92
N ALA A 90 -17.83 10.11 3.35
CA ALA A 90 -17.76 11.04 4.48
C ALA A 90 -17.32 10.31 5.76
N ARG A 91 -17.90 9.14 6.04
CA ARG A 91 -17.54 8.29 7.18
C ARG A 91 -16.07 7.90 7.17
N ARG A 92 -15.54 7.44 6.03
CA ARG A 92 -14.12 7.09 5.88
C ARG A 92 -13.21 8.30 6.04
N ASN A 93 -13.57 9.42 5.42
CA ASN A 93 -12.81 10.66 5.53
C ASN A 93 -12.74 11.16 6.97
N ASN A 94 -13.83 11.04 7.74
CA ASN A 94 -13.85 11.43 9.15
C ASN A 94 -12.83 10.64 9.99
N ILE A 95 -12.74 9.32 9.79
CA ILE A 95 -11.77 8.47 10.51
C ILE A 95 -10.33 8.90 10.19
N HIS A 96 -10.03 9.18 8.92
CA HIS A 96 -8.71 9.65 8.52
C HIS A 96 -8.39 11.04 9.09
N LEU A 97 -9.37 11.94 9.08
CA LEU A 97 -9.23 13.29 9.64
C LEU A 97 -8.93 13.22 11.15
N GLU A 98 -9.68 12.40 11.87
CA GLU A 98 -9.51 12.19 13.31
C GLU A 98 -8.13 11.62 13.63
N ALA A 99 -7.65 10.64 12.86
CA ALA A 99 -6.31 10.08 13.02
C ALA A 99 -5.21 11.13 12.77
N VAL A 100 -5.35 11.94 11.71
CA VAL A 100 -4.42 13.03 11.39
C VAL A 100 -4.43 14.10 12.49
N GLN A 101 -5.61 14.44 13.01
CA GLN A 101 -5.75 15.45 14.06
C GLN A 101 -5.09 14.99 15.37
N ARG A 102 -5.27 13.72 15.76
CA ARG A 102 -4.56 13.13 16.91
C ARG A 102 -3.05 13.13 16.70
N ALA A 103 -2.59 12.66 15.54
CA ALA A 103 -1.16 12.65 15.23
C ALA A 103 -0.54 14.06 15.23
N ALA A 104 -1.29 15.07 14.79
CA ALA A 104 -0.86 16.46 14.84
C ALA A 104 -0.79 16.98 16.30
N ALA A 105 -1.77 16.64 17.14
CA ALA A 105 -1.76 16.98 18.56
C ALA A 105 -0.58 16.34 19.30
N ASP A 106 -0.34 15.04 19.07
CA ASP A 106 0.79 14.31 19.67
C ASP A 106 2.13 14.88 19.20
N ARG A 107 2.26 15.18 17.90
CA ARG A 107 3.45 15.84 17.37
C ARG A 107 3.69 17.20 18.04
N ASN A 108 2.63 17.98 18.26
CA ASN A 108 2.75 19.26 18.96
C ASN A 108 3.20 19.07 20.42
N LEU A 109 2.72 18.03 21.09
CA LEU A 109 3.18 17.68 22.44
C LEU A 109 4.67 17.35 22.44
N PHE A 110 5.13 16.46 21.55
CA PHE A 110 6.53 16.03 21.50
C PHE A 110 7.51 17.12 21.06
N LEU A 111 7.07 18.06 20.21
CA LEU A 111 7.92 19.17 19.79
C LEU A 111 8.13 20.22 20.89
N ASN A 112 7.16 20.38 21.79
CA ASN A 112 7.23 21.39 22.86
C ASN A 112 7.59 20.81 24.23
N SER A 113 7.54 19.49 24.42
CA SER A 113 8.01 18.84 25.65
C SER A 113 9.53 18.74 25.67
N GLU A 114 10.17 19.07 26.79
CA GLU A 114 11.58 18.71 26.99
C GLU A 114 11.73 17.18 27.05
N PRO A 115 12.64 16.57 26.28
CA PRO A 115 12.87 15.14 26.33
C PRO A 115 13.38 14.73 27.72
N SER A 116 12.88 13.61 28.25
CA SER A 116 13.36 13.07 29.52
C SER A 116 14.86 12.77 29.44
N GLN A 117 15.67 13.49 30.22
CA GLN A 117 17.12 13.27 30.27
C GLN A 117 17.50 11.93 30.91
N ARG A 118 16.56 11.27 31.59
CA ARG A 118 16.76 9.98 32.25
C ARG A 118 16.01 8.91 31.47
N HIS A 119 16.73 7.90 31.03
CA HIS A 119 16.16 6.68 30.47
C HIS A 119 16.17 5.60 31.54
N GLU A 120 15.00 5.09 31.90
CA GLU A 120 14.90 3.92 32.77
C GLU A 120 15.26 2.68 31.96
N LEU A 121 16.44 2.12 32.25
CA LEU A 121 16.85 0.86 31.67
C LEU A 121 16.32 -0.29 32.52
N ARG A 122 15.74 -1.28 31.84
CA ARG A 122 15.24 -2.49 32.51
C ARG A 122 16.38 -3.44 32.88
N SER A 123 17.49 -3.36 32.15
CA SER A 123 18.73 -4.09 32.44
C SER A 123 19.95 -3.28 31.97
N PRO A 124 21.11 -3.42 32.64
CA PRO A 124 22.33 -2.70 32.27
C PRO A 124 22.88 -3.09 30.89
N GLU A 125 22.58 -4.30 30.41
CA GLU A 125 23.02 -4.80 29.10
C GLU A 125 22.42 -4.04 27.91
N GLN A 126 21.34 -3.25 28.14
CA GLN A 126 20.72 -2.45 27.08
C GLN A 126 21.65 -1.39 26.48
N PHE A 127 22.71 -0.97 27.20
CA PHE A 127 23.71 -0.06 26.65
C PHE A 127 24.56 -0.69 25.54
N ASN A 128 24.74 -2.02 25.57
CA ASN A 128 25.55 -2.77 24.63
C ASN A 128 24.71 -3.53 23.59
N SER A 129 23.38 -3.56 23.74
CA SER A 129 22.47 -4.20 22.78
C SER A 129 22.22 -3.29 21.58
N GLY A 130 22.99 -3.49 20.51
CA GLY A 130 22.77 -2.88 19.19
C GLY A 130 22.01 -3.79 18.22
N SER A 131 21.74 -3.31 17.01
CA SER A 131 21.29 -4.15 15.90
C SER A 131 22.32 -5.25 15.62
N ALA A 132 21.89 -6.50 15.47
CA ALA A 132 22.80 -7.62 15.15
C ALA A 132 23.48 -7.49 13.77
N HIS A 133 22.95 -6.64 12.89
CA HIS A 133 23.47 -6.45 11.53
C HIS A 133 23.66 -4.96 11.21
N ASN A 134 24.64 -4.68 10.34
CA ASN A 134 24.93 -3.36 9.80
C ASN A 134 25.32 -2.30 10.85
N VAL A 135 26.23 -2.69 11.75
CA VAL A 135 26.82 -1.80 12.75
C VAL A 135 28.13 -1.24 12.19
N TRP A 136 28.22 0.07 12.03
CA TRP A 136 29.45 0.73 11.61
C TRP A 136 30.43 0.83 12.80
N ALA A 137 31.74 0.88 12.52
CA ALA A 137 32.75 0.96 13.56
C ALA A 137 32.61 2.26 14.36
N GLY A 138 32.33 2.16 15.66
CA GLY A 138 32.04 3.31 16.55
C GLY A 138 30.56 3.57 16.80
N ALA A 139 29.65 2.69 16.35
CA ALA A 139 28.23 2.80 16.66
C ALA A 139 27.89 2.56 18.15
N TYR A 140 28.76 1.88 18.89
CA TYR A 140 28.61 1.70 20.34
C TYR A 140 29.14 2.93 21.08
N ILE A 141 28.42 3.34 22.13
CA ILE A 141 28.77 4.50 22.95
C ILE A 141 29.98 4.13 23.82
N ASN A 142 30.99 5.00 23.88
CA ASN A 142 32.10 4.82 24.82
C ASN A 142 31.62 5.10 26.25
N LEU A 143 31.73 4.10 27.13
CA LEU A 143 31.28 4.14 28.52
C LEU A 143 32.40 4.40 29.53
N ASP A 144 33.64 4.66 29.09
CA ASP A 144 34.83 4.74 29.96
C ASP A 144 34.66 5.78 31.07
N LYS A 145 34.04 6.93 30.76
CA LYS A 145 33.77 7.98 31.74
C LYS A 145 32.75 7.57 32.80
N VAL A 146 31.75 6.79 32.40
CA VAL A 146 30.70 6.29 33.30
C VAL A 146 31.30 5.22 34.22
N ILE A 147 32.11 4.32 33.65
CA ILE A 147 32.87 3.31 34.40
C ILE A 147 33.77 3.99 35.44
N ALA A 148 34.60 4.96 35.02
CA ALA A 148 35.50 5.68 35.91
C ALA A 148 34.76 6.41 37.05
N HIS A 149 33.59 6.99 36.77
CA HIS A 149 32.76 7.62 37.79
C HIS A 149 32.32 6.62 38.87
N TYR A 150 31.81 5.46 38.47
CA TYR A 150 31.34 4.44 39.42
C TYR A 150 32.49 3.73 40.13
N GLU A 151 33.63 3.53 39.49
CA GLU A 151 34.84 3.01 40.15
C GLU A 151 35.31 3.96 41.27
N ASN A 152 35.34 5.27 40.99
CA ASN A 152 35.68 6.26 42.00
C ASN A 152 34.68 6.26 43.17
N GLN A 153 33.38 6.21 42.86
CA GLN A 153 32.33 6.14 43.87
C GLN A 153 32.46 4.89 44.76
N ASN A 154 32.71 3.73 44.15
CA ASN A 154 32.90 2.48 44.90
C ASN A 154 34.13 2.54 45.81
N ARG A 155 35.24 3.10 45.34
CA ARG A 155 36.45 3.28 46.14
C ARG A 155 36.21 4.16 47.36
N GLU A 156 35.51 5.28 47.19
CA GLU A 156 35.13 6.17 48.31
C GLU A 156 34.24 5.46 49.34
N GLU A 157 33.29 4.63 48.89
CA GLU A 157 32.44 3.85 49.77
C GLU A 157 33.21 2.76 50.54
N GLU A 158 34.18 2.10 49.89
CA GLU A 158 35.07 1.11 50.51
C GLU A 158 35.96 1.74 51.58
N GLU A 159 36.56 2.88 51.28
CA GLU A 159 37.36 3.66 52.24
C GLU A 159 36.50 4.08 53.46
N ALA A 160 35.27 4.52 53.24
CA ALA A 160 34.33 4.84 54.32
C ALA A 160 33.92 3.60 55.15
N LYS A 161 33.74 2.43 54.52
CA LYS A 161 33.47 1.17 55.22
C LYS A 161 34.66 0.74 56.08
N LEU A 162 35.88 0.81 55.54
CA LEU A 162 37.11 0.49 56.28
C LEU A 162 37.30 1.42 57.49
N GLY A 163 37.06 2.72 57.33
CA GLY A 163 37.13 3.68 58.42
C GLY A 163 36.14 3.37 59.55
N ARG A 164 34.91 2.98 59.23
CA ARG A 164 33.90 2.55 60.22
C ARG A 164 34.32 1.29 60.98
N LEU A 165 34.87 0.29 60.27
CA LEU A 165 35.37 -0.94 60.90
C LEU A 165 36.52 -0.66 61.87
N GLN A 166 37.47 0.19 61.49
CA GLN A 166 38.59 0.57 62.36
C GLN A 166 38.14 1.34 63.61
N GLN A 167 37.10 2.17 63.49
CA GLN A 167 36.53 2.88 64.64
C GLN A 167 35.80 1.92 65.60
N GLN A 168 35.06 0.94 65.07
CA GLN A 168 34.42 -0.10 65.89
C GLN A 168 35.45 -0.96 66.64
N GLU A 169 36.53 -1.35 65.97
CA GLU A 169 37.60 -2.14 66.60
C GLU A 169 38.30 -1.38 67.73
N LYS A 170 38.52 -0.07 67.57
CA LYS A 170 39.11 0.80 68.59
C LYS A 170 38.18 1.06 69.79
N GLY A 171 36.88 1.08 69.58
CA GLY A 171 35.88 1.27 70.66
C GLY A 171 35.56 0.00 71.46
N SER A 172 36.06 -1.17 71.03
CA SER A 172 35.83 -2.47 71.68
C SER A 172 37.00 -2.93 72.57
N LYS A 173 38.03 -2.10 72.76
CA LYS A 173 39.13 -2.29 73.72
C LYS A 173 39.00 -1.33 74.88
#